data_AF-A0A9K3P973-F1
#
_entry.id   AF-A0A9K3P973-F1
#
_cell.length_a   1.000
_cell.length_b   1.000
_cell.length_c   1.000
_cell.angle_alpha   90.00
_cell.angle_beta   90.00
_cell.angle_gamma   90.00
#
_symmetry.space_group_name_H-M   'P 1'
#
loop_
_entity.id
_entity.type
_entity.pdbx_description
1 polymer ?
#
loop_
_entity_poly.entity_id
_entity_poly.type
_entity_poly.pdbx_seq_one_letter_code
_entity_poly.pdbx_strand_id
1 'polypeptide(L)'
;MRSTGHPSKARISVPLFYNPILSATMEPLASEFVAGNNYIVWERPPDCQHWKRANIMIPSVGENTFKSLARSHPKDFAHYHPDLHVLEDGRIVIRNDLGIL
;
A
#
# COMPACT_ATOMS: atom_id res chain seq x y z
N MET A 1 -30.56 -13.23 -35.10
CA MET A 1 -30.38 -12.29 -33.97
C MET A 1 -29.14 -11.46 -34.25
N ARG A 2 -29.26 -10.13 -34.31
CA ARG A 2 -28.12 -9.22 -34.51
C ARG A 2 -27.54 -8.86 -33.13
N SER A 3 -26.28 -9.20 -32.89
CA SER A 3 -25.49 -8.68 -31.78
C SER A 3 -25.22 -7.20 -32.03
N THR A 4 -25.80 -6.32 -31.20
CA THR A 4 -25.50 -4.88 -31.21
C THR A 4 -24.21 -4.64 -30.45
N GLY A 5 -23.06 -4.83 -31.11
CA GLY A 5 -21.74 -4.50 -30.56
C GLY A 5 -21.62 -2.98 -30.38
N HIS A 6 -21.62 -2.51 -29.13
CA HIS A 6 -21.10 -1.18 -28.83
C HIS A 6 -19.60 -1.16 -29.14
N PRO A 7 -19.05 -0.14 -29.83
CA PRO A 7 -17.62 0.00 -29.97
C PRO A 7 -17.03 0.11 -28.56
N SER A 8 -16.15 -0.81 -28.19
CA SER A 8 -15.49 -0.78 -26.88
C SER A 8 -14.58 0.44 -26.86
N LYS A 9 -15.08 1.55 -26.34
CA LYS A 9 -14.30 2.76 -26.17
C LYS A 9 -13.14 2.43 -25.25
N ALA A 10 -11.90 2.63 -25.72
CA ALA A 10 -10.72 2.35 -24.92
C ALA A 10 -10.79 3.15 -23.62
N ARG A 11 -10.76 2.46 -22.48
CA ARG A 11 -10.70 3.11 -21.16
C ARG A 11 -9.27 3.55 -20.93
N ILE A 12 -9.06 4.85 -20.80
CA ILE A 12 -7.79 5.40 -20.32
C ILE A 12 -7.88 5.49 -18.80
N SER A 13 -6.96 4.84 -18.10
CA SER A 13 -6.78 4.96 -16.66
C SER A 13 -5.35 5.41 -16.37
N VAL A 14 -5.20 6.49 -15.60
CA VAL A 14 -3.91 6.94 -15.06
C VAL A 14 -3.89 6.55 -13.59
N PRO A 15 -3.22 5.45 -13.20
CA PRO A 15 -3.14 5.07 -11.80
C PRO A 15 -2.20 6.03 -11.05
N LEU A 16 -2.66 6.51 -9.90
CA LEU A 16 -1.81 7.17 -8.92
C LEU A 16 -1.45 6.13 -7.86
N PHE A 17 -0.17 5.83 -7.73
CA PHE A 17 0.35 4.99 -6.66
C PHE A 17 0.97 5.89 -5.61
N TYR A 18 0.42 5.85 -4.39
CA TYR A 18 1.04 6.47 -3.23
C TYR A 18 1.83 5.40 -2.49
N ASN A 19 3.16 5.49 -2.55
CA ASN A 19 4.02 4.69 -1.69
C ASN A 19 4.16 5.43 -0.36
N PRO A 20 3.68 4.87 0.76
CA PRO A 20 3.93 5.45 2.06
C PRO A 20 5.42 5.26 2.42
N ILE A 21 5.92 5.91 3.46
CA ILE A 21 7.32 5.72 3.91
C ILE A 21 7.60 4.28 4.34
N LEU A 22 8.87 3.86 4.39
CA LEU A 22 9.22 2.45 4.67
C LEU A 22 8.66 1.97 6.03
N SER A 23 8.69 2.82 7.04
CA SER A 23 8.15 2.57 8.38
C SER A 23 6.63 2.72 8.48
N ALA A 24 5.94 2.95 7.36
CA ALA A 24 4.50 3.14 7.40
C ALA A 24 3.78 1.86 7.80
N THR A 25 3.01 2.01 8.88
CA THR A 25 2.00 1.07 9.32
C THR A 25 0.63 1.56 8.85
N MET A 26 -0.36 0.67 8.84
CA MET A 26 -1.75 1.07 8.72
C MET A 26 -2.44 0.81 10.05
N GLU A 27 -3.28 1.69 10.54
CA GLU A 27 -4.15 1.38 11.68
C GLU A 27 -5.54 1.93 11.38
N PRO A 28 -6.59 1.39 12.03
CA PRO A 28 -7.86 2.08 12.06
C PRO A 28 -7.65 3.53 12.49
N LEU A 29 -8.33 4.47 11.82
CA LEU A 29 -8.29 5.87 12.24
C LEU A 29 -8.69 5.98 13.72
N ALA A 30 -7.94 6.78 14.48
CA ALA A 30 -8.24 6.97 15.90
C ALA A 30 -9.68 7.48 16.07
N SER A 31 -10.35 7.00 17.13
CA SER A 31 -11.77 7.25 17.37
C SER A 31 -12.12 8.73 17.43
N GLU A 32 -11.20 9.59 17.86
CA GLU A 32 -11.34 11.05 17.87
C GLU A 32 -11.55 11.67 16.46
N PHE A 33 -10.93 11.11 15.41
CA PHE A 33 -11.15 11.56 14.03
C PHE A 33 -12.51 11.10 13.46
N VAL A 34 -13.06 10.02 14.01
CA VAL A 34 -14.36 9.46 13.60
C VAL A 34 -15.50 10.10 14.38
N ALA A 35 -15.31 10.36 15.67
CA ALA A 35 -16.31 10.93 16.57
C ALA A 35 -16.62 12.41 16.29
N GLY A 36 -15.66 13.18 15.76
CA GLY A 36 -15.87 14.57 15.35
C GLY A 36 -16.71 14.73 14.08
N ASN A 37 -16.99 13.63 13.35
CA ASN A 37 -17.68 13.63 12.08
C ASN A 37 -18.94 12.75 12.19
N ASN A 38 -20.04 13.35 12.68
CA ASN A 38 -21.36 12.71 12.87
C ASN A 38 -21.97 12.05 11.59
N TYR A 39 -21.27 12.08 10.47
CA TYR A 39 -21.70 11.57 9.17
C TYR A 39 -21.01 10.27 8.75
N ILE A 40 -20.02 9.77 9.50
CA ILE A 40 -19.26 8.56 9.13
C ILE A 40 -19.59 7.44 10.13
N VAL A 41 -20.82 6.92 10.04
CA VAL A 41 -21.21 5.69 10.74
C VAL A 41 -20.85 4.50 9.85
N TRP A 42 -19.57 4.15 9.78
CA TRP A 42 -19.13 2.88 9.18
C TRP A 42 -19.24 1.75 10.21
N GLU A 43 -20.47 1.45 10.62
CA GLU A 43 -20.73 0.27 11.44
C GLU A 43 -20.84 -0.95 10.53
N ARG A 44 -19.80 -1.81 10.57
CA ARG A 44 -19.80 -3.04 9.81
C ARG A 44 -20.68 -4.08 10.53
N PRO A 45 -21.53 -4.84 9.82
CA PRO A 45 -22.42 -5.82 10.41
C PRO A 45 -21.75 -6.76 11.43
N PRO A 46 -22.44 -7.11 12.53
CA PRO A 46 -21.85 -7.84 13.66
C PRO A 46 -21.44 -9.28 13.34
N ASP A 47 -21.91 -9.84 12.22
CA ASP A 47 -21.50 -11.14 11.67
C ASP A 47 -20.09 -11.11 11.04
N CYS A 48 -19.54 -9.93 10.77
CA CYS A 48 -18.28 -9.78 10.07
C CYS A 48 -17.04 -9.91 10.99
N GLN A 49 -17.12 -10.34 12.25
CA GLN A 49 -15.98 -10.23 13.20
C GLN A 49 -14.65 -10.91 12.81
N HIS A 50 -14.62 -11.73 11.75
CA HIS A 50 -13.40 -12.32 11.22
C HIS A 50 -12.32 -11.29 10.82
N TRP A 51 -12.69 -10.04 10.51
CA TRP A 51 -11.73 -8.96 10.22
C TRP A 51 -11.02 -8.40 11.46
N LYS A 52 -11.54 -8.65 12.67
CA LYS A 52 -10.89 -8.26 13.94
C LYS A 52 -9.68 -9.15 14.29
N ARG A 53 -9.38 -10.16 13.46
CA ARG A 53 -8.15 -10.93 13.60
C ARG A 53 -6.96 -10.01 13.36
N ALA A 54 -5.90 -10.18 14.14
CA ALA A 54 -4.64 -9.48 13.92
C ALA A 54 -4.18 -9.70 12.47
N ASN A 55 -4.27 -8.66 11.65
CA ASN A 55 -3.81 -8.73 10.28
C ASN A 55 -2.29 -8.50 10.28
N ILE A 56 -1.54 -9.59 10.18
CA ILE A 56 -0.07 -9.58 10.15
C ILE A 56 0.52 -8.74 9.01
N MET A 57 -0.27 -8.45 7.97
CA MET A 57 0.19 -7.67 6.83
C MET A 57 0.25 -6.18 7.15
N ILE A 58 -0.57 -5.70 8.09
CA ILE A 58 -0.73 -4.30 8.43
C ILE A 58 0.58 -3.61 8.87
N PRO A 59 1.38 -4.20 9.79
CA PRO A 59 2.67 -3.62 10.17
C PRO A 59 3.70 -3.62 9.03
N SER A 60 3.50 -4.46 8.01
CA SER A 60 4.42 -4.64 6.88
C SER A 60 3.99 -3.92 5.60
N VAL A 61 2.98 -3.04 5.67
CA VAL A 61 2.44 -2.36 4.48
C VAL A 61 3.50 -1.56 3.76
N GLY A 62 4.28 -0.75 4.47
CA GLY A 62 5.40 0.01 3.89
C GLY A 62 6.39 -0.92 3.21
N GLU A 63 6.93 -1.89 3.94
CA GLU A 63 7.92 -2.86 3.42
C GLU A 63 7.40 -3.61 2.18
N ASN A 64 6.17 -4.11 2.20
CA ASN A 64 5.56 -4.82 1.06
C ASN A 64 5.38 -3.92 -0.15
N THR A 65 5.04 -2.65 0.07
CA THR A 65 4.87 -1.66 -0.99
C THR A 65 6.21 -1.39 -1.68
N PHE A 66 7.26 -1.17 -0.90
CA PHE A 66 8.61 -0.98 -1.43
C PHE A 66 9.16 -2.24 -2.10
N LYS A 67 8.87 -3.45 -1.59
CA LYS A 67 9.25 -4.72 -2.25
C LYS A 67 8.65 -4.83 -3.65
N SER A 68 7.38 -4.48 -3.80
CA SER A 68 6.71 -4.47 -5.10
C SER A 68 7.36 -3.47 -6.06
N LEU A 69 7.67 -2.26 -5.57
CA LEU A 69 8.35 -1.22 -6.37
C LEU A 69 9.76 -1.65 -6.78
N ALA A 70 10.57 -2.15 -5.84
CA ALA A 70 11.93 -2.61 -6.08
C ALA A 70 11.97 -3.73 -7.13
N ARG A 71 11.03 -4.67 -7.09
CA ARG A 71 10.95 -5.78 -8.06
C ARG A 71 10.50 -5.31 -9.44
N SER A 72 9.52 -4.41 -9.51
CA SER A 72 8.88 -4.03 -10.77
C SER A 72 9.65 -2.93 -11.51
N HIS A 73 10.29 -2.02 -10.77
CA HIS A 73 10.98 -0.84 -11.29
C HIS A 73 12.31 -0.59 -10.55
N PRO A 74 13.30 -1.49 -10.67
CA PRO A 74 14.53 -1.42 -9.87
C PRO A 74 15.36 -0.15 -10.14
N LYS A 75 15.35 0.37 -11.37
CA LYS A 75 16.07 1.60 -11.73
C LYS A 75 15.45 2.83 -11.08
N ASP A 76 14.14 2.94 -11.14
CA ASP A 76 13.41 4.05 -10.53
C ASP A 76 13.52 4.00 -9.01
N PHE A 77 13.43 2.79 -8.43
CA PHE A 77 13.67 2.58 -7.01
C PHE A 77 15.04 3.12 -6.57
N ALA A 78 16.11 2.74 -7.27
CA ALA A 78 17.46 3.20 -6.95
C ALA A 78 17.64 4.72 -7.14
N HIS A 79 16.91 5.33 -8.08
CA HIS A 79 16.97 6.76 -8.34
C HIS A 79 16.23 7.59 -7.28
N TYR A 80 15.00 7.18 -6.93
CA TYR A 80 14.14 7.92 -6.01
C TYR A 80 14.35 7.56 -4.53
N HIS A 81 14.96 6.41 -4.24
CA HIS A 81 15.25 5.93 -2.88
C HIS A 81 16.73 5.55 -2.72
N PRO A 82 17.66 6.50 -2.88
CA PRO A 82 19.10 6.24 -2.77
C PRO A 82 19.54 5.84 -1.35
N ASP A 83 18.73 6.19 -0.36
CA ASP A 83 18.86 5.84 1.05
C ASP A 83 18.41 4.41 1.36
N LEU A 84 17.85 3.67 0.40
CA LEU A 84 17.38 2.30 0.60
C LEU A 84 18.27 1.28 -0.14
N HIS A 85 18.36 0.08 0.42
CA HIS A 85 19.07 -1.04 -0.17
C HIS A 85 18.18 -2.29 -0.17
N VAL A 86 18.19 -3.04 -1.27
CA VAL A 86 17.50 -4.33 -1.38
C VAL A 86 18.52 -5.44 -1.13
N LEU A 87 18.33 -6.22 -0.06
CA LEU A 87 19.16 -7.38 0.26
C LEU A 87 18.88 -8.55 -0.71
N GLU A 88 19.80 -9.52 -0.76
CA GLU A 88 19.62 -10.72 -1.60
C GLU A 88 18.37 -11.52 -1.25
N ASP A 89 17.95 -11.50 0.02
CA ASP A 89 16.72 -12.15 0.50
C ASP A 89 15.43 -11.35 0.20
N GLY A 90 15.56 -10.19 -0.46
CA GLY A 90 14.47 -9.32 -0.85
C GLY A 90 13.97 -8.37 0.24
N ARG A 91 14.62 -8.32 1.42
CA ARG A 91 14.34 -7.28 2.43
C ARG A 91 14.86 -5.92 1.98
N ILE A 92 14.21 -4.87 2.45
CA ILE A 92 14.56 -3.48 2.15
C ILE A 92 14.99 -2.81 3.45
N VAL A 93 16.18 -2.23 3.43
CA VAL A 93 16.85 -1.65 4.60
C VAL A 93 17.35 -0.25 4.29
N ILE A 94 17.49 0.58 5.32
CA ILE A 94 18.04 1.93 5.19
C ILE A 94 19.57 1.82 5.12
N ARG A 95 20.17 2.51 4.15
CA ARG A 95 21.61 2.73 4.06
C ARG A 95 21.98 3.83 5.05
N ASN A 96 22.79 3.50 6.04
CA ASN A 96 23.50 4.50 6.82
C ASN A 96 24.95 4.60 6.33
N ASP A 97 25.57 5.76 6.52
CA ASP A 97 26.95 6.09 6.11
C ASP A 97 28.04 5.15 6.69
N LEU A 98 27.65 4.24 7.60
CA LEU A 98 28.51 3.26 8.29
C LEU A 98 28.30 1.80 7.83
N GLY A 99 27.45 1.55 6.84
CA GLY A 99 27.10 0.20 6.37
C GLY A 99 25.65 -0.20 6.67
N ILE A 100 25.20 -1.26 5.99
CA ILE A 100 23.82 -1.77 6.02
C ILE A 100 23.46 -2.25 7.44
N LEU A 101 22.35 -1.74 8.00
CA LEU A 101 21.73 -2.22 9.25
C LEU A 101 20.69 -3.33 8.99
#